data_AF-A0A534RIY8-F1
#
_entry.id   AF-A0A534RIY8-F1
#
_cell.length_a   1.000
_cell.length_b   1.000
_cell.length_c   1.000
_cell.angle_alpha   90.00
_cell.angle_beta   90.00
_cell.angle_gamma   90.00
#
_symmetry.space_group_name_H-M   'P 1'
#
loop_
_entity.id
_entity.type
_entity.pdbx_description
1 polymer ?
#
loop_
_entity_poly.entity_id
_entity_poly.type
_entity_poly.pdbx_seq_one_letter_code
_entity_poly.pdbx_strand_id
1 'polypeptide(L)'
;MPARGRAAGKVILLGEHAVVYGRPALAAGLPLGLVAEAVAGDGPVRLESDGYADDPRSTRLVVEAAAAVGLEPRDLVVRVCSELPAGVGVGSSAALAVAVLRALAAAVGRRLARDDEIALATRLEAAERARHEALFDAVAATVEDGARAAEAGDLAALGHAFDRNQALLEALGVSAPEVEALVARARASGALGAKLTGGGTGGAVIALARTPERLAAALGADGTQTIVAHVGAATEAAVSASEGYQS
;
A
#
# COMPACT_ATOMS: atom_id res chain seq x y z
N MET A 1 -26.82 25.13 1.19
CA MET A 1 -26.50 24.04 2.14
C MET A 1 -25.15 23.47 1.77
N PRO A 2 -24.31 23.03 2.73
CA PRO A 2 -23.07 22.34 2.39
C PRO A 2 -23.37 21.08 1.57
N ALA A 3 -22.56 20.83 0.55
CA ALA A 3 -22.73 19.71 -0.34
C ALA A 3 -22.25 18.43 0.34
N ARG A 4 -23.20 17.68 0.91
CA ARG A 4 -22.92 16.54 1.79
C ARG A 4 -23.41 15.21 1.20
N GLY A 5 -22.61 14.17 1.41
CA GLY A 5 -22.96 12.78 1.12
C GLY A 5 -22.75 11.90 2.34
N ARG A 6 -23.68 11.00 2.64
CA ARG A 6 -23.52 9.99 3.69
C ARG A 6 -23.57 8.61 3.07
N ALA A 7 -22.76 7.67 3.54
CA ALA A 7 -22.86 6.26 3.17
C ALA A 7 -22.71 5.37 4.42
N ALA A 8 -23.44 4.26 4.45
CA ALA A 8 -23.35 3.27 5.51
C ALA A 8 -22.23 2.26 5.21
N GLY A 9 -21.59 1.75 6.26
CA GLY A 9 -20.74 0.56 6.14
C GLY A 9 -21.56 -0.71 5.91
N LYS A 10 -20.85 -1.83 5.76
CA LYS A 10 -21.47 -3.15 5.67
C LYS A 10 -20.68 -4.17 6.47
N VAL A 11 -21.33 -5.25 6.86
CA VAL A 11 -20.68 -6.48 7.34
C VAL A 11 -21.06 -7.63 6.43
N ILE A 12 -20.15 -8.58 6.19
CA ILE A 12 -20.53 -9.87 5.61
C ILE A 12 -20.92 -10.76 6.77
N LEU A 13 -22.15 -11.25 6.76
CA LEU A 13 -22.66 -12.16 7.78
C LEU A 13 -22.18 -13.58 7.53
N LEU A 14 -22.15 -13.99 6.25
CA LEU A 14 -21.75 -15.33 5.80
C LEU A 14 -21.17 -15.26 4.38
N GLY A 15 -20.16 -16.08 4.09
CA GLY A 15 -19.62 -16.23 2.74
C GLY A 15 -18.49 -15.25 2.42
N GLU A 16 -17.73 -14.84 3.43
CA GLU A 16 -16.49 -14.10 3.30
C GLU A 16 -15.56 -14.83 2.32
N HIS A 17 -14.96 -14.08 1.40
CA HIS A 17 -14.12 -14.60 0.30
C HIS A 17 -14.82 -15.54 -0.67
N ALA A 18 -16.06 -15.97 -0.45
CA ALA A 18 -16.77 -16.89 -1.34
C ALA A 18 -17.12 -16.21 -2.69
N VAL A 19 -17.44 -14.92 -2.64
CA VAL A 19 -17.83 -14.12 -3.83
C VAL A 19 -16.74 -14.09 -4.90
N VAL A 20 -15.46 -14.07 -4.53
CA VAL A 20 -14.36 -14.05 -5.51
C VAL A 20 -14.23 -15.36 -6.29
N TYR A 21 -14.87 -16.43 -5.80
CA TYR A 21 -14.97 -17.74 -6.46
C TYR A 21 -16.36 -17.98 -7.09
N GLY A 22 -17.16 -16.94 -7.27
CA GLY A 22 -18.51 -17.04 -7.82
C GLY A 22 -19.51 -17.76 -6.91
N ARG A 23 -19.25 -17.79 -5.60
CA ARG A 23 -20.14 -18.39 -4.59
C ARG A 23 -20.95 -17.30 -3.86
N PRO A 24 -22.16 -17.63 -3.36
CA PRO A 24 -23.02 -16.64 -2.71
C PRO A 24 -22.42 -16.13 -1.38
N ALA A 25 -22.77 -14.90 -1.01
CA ALA A 25 -22.50 -14.32 0.30
C ALA A 25 -23.71 -13.50 0.77
N LEU A 26 -23.84 -13.38 2.09
CA LEU A 26 -24.86 -12.59 2.75
C LEU A 26 -24.21 -11.40 3.43
N ALA A 27 -24.66 -10.18 3.13
CA ALA A 27 -24.16 -8.95 3.74
C ALA A 27 -25.30 -8.13 4.36
N ALA A 28 -24.97 -7.33 5.38
CA ALA A 28 -25.89 -6.43 6.05
C ALA A 28 -25.29 -5.03 6.16
N GLY A 29 -26.11 -3.99 5.96
CA GLY A 29 -25.72 -2.61 6.19
C GLY A 29 -25.54 -2.31 7.69
N LEU A 30 -24.54 -1.51 8.02
CA LEU A 30 -24.30 -1.06 9.39
C LEU A 30 -25.00 0.28 9.64
N PRO A 31 -25.42 0.58 10.89
CA PRO A 31 -25.91 1.92 11.24
C PRO A 31 -24.78 2.96 11.20
N LEU A 32 -23.55 2.52 11.43
CA LEU A 32 -22.32 3.28 11.31
C LEU A 32 -21.98 3.53 9.85
N GLY A 33 -21.39 4.68 9.57
CA GLY A 33 -21.00 5.04 8.23
C GLY A 33 -19.98 6.16 8.20
N LEU A 34 -19.99 6.89 7.10
CA LEU A 34 -19.18 8.08 6.94
C LEU A 34 -19.96 9.18 6.24
N VAL A 35 -19.55 10.40 6.52
CA VAL A 35 -20.08 11.62 5.94
C VAL A 35 -18.95 12.34 5.23
N ALA A 36 -19.16 12.63 3.96
CA ALA A 36 -18.30 13.48 3.15
C ALA A 36 -18.98 14.84 2.94
N GLU A 37 -18.18 15.91 2.99
CA GLU A 37 -18.60 17.27 2.70
C GLU A 37 -17.65 17.87 1.66
N ALA A 38 -18.19 18.26 0.51
CA ALA A 38 -17.46 18.98 -0.52
C ALA A 38 -17.48 20.48 -0.20
N VAL A 39 -16.30 21.07 -0.12
CA VAL A 39 -16.09 22.50 0.11
C VAL A 39 -15.16 23.08 -0.94
N ALA A 40 -15.33 24.37 -1.22
CA ALA A 40 -14.38 25.09 -2.06
C ALA A 40 -13.01 25.15 -1.37
N GLY A 41 -11.97 24.90 -2.15
CA GLY A 41 -10.58 25.02 -1.74
C GLY A 41 -9.84 26.05 -2.60
N ASP A 42 -8.54 26.13 -2.39
CA ASP A 42 -7.61 26.89 -3.23
C ASP A 42 -6.43 25.97 -3.58
N GLY A 43 -6.26 25.67 -4.87
CA GLY A 43 -5.19 24.81 -5.39
C GLY A 43 -5.60 23.35 -5.62
N PRO A 44 -4.69 22.37 -5.40
CA PRO A 44 -4.93 20.99 -5.80
C PRO A 44 -6.06 20.36 -4.98
N VAL A 45 -6.71 19.36 -5.60
CA VAL A 45 -7.74 18.55 -4.95
C VAL A 45 -7.15 17.85 -3.73
N ARG A 46 -7.89 17.88 -2.62
CA ARG A 46 -7.51 17.21 -1.37
C ARG A 46 -8.68 16.49 -0.73
N LEU A 47 -8.38 15.39 -0.06
CA LEU A 47 -9.31 14.74 0.88
C LEU A 47 -8.75 14.91 2.29
N GLU A 48 -9.53 15.53 3.17
CA GLU A 48 -9.19 15.71 4.58
C GLU A 48 -10.02 14.72 5.40
N SER A 49 -9.41 13.95 6.30
CA SER A 49 -10.15 13.05 7.17
C SER A 49 -9.49 12.89 8.54
N ASP A 50 -10.31 12.73 9.57
CA ASP A 50 -9.86 12.45 10.95
C ASP A 50 -9.23 11.03 11.11
N GLY A 51 -9.20 10.21 10.05
CA GLY A 51 -8.60 8.87 10.09
C GLY A 51 -8.04 8.33 8.76
N TYR A 52 -8.10 9.10 7.69
CA TYR A 52 -7.37 8.82 6.44
C TYR A 52 -6.33 9.92 6.26
N ALA A 53 -5.05 9.54 6.15
CA ALA A 53 -3.99 10.49 5.82
C ALA A 53 -4.24 11.10 4.43
N ASP A 54 -3.64 12.25 4.16
CA ASP A 54 -3.54 12.81 2.80
C ASP A 54 -2.68 11.87 1.95
N ASP A 55 -3.30 10.79 1.49
CA ASP A 55 -2.66 9.72 0.73
C ASP A 55 -3.09 9.81 -0.75
N PRO A 56 -2.20 9.49 -1.70
CA PRO A 56 -2.48 9.63 -3.13
C PRO A 56 -3.74 8.90 -3.63
N ARG A 57 -4.19 7.83 -2.94
CA ARG A 57 -5.40 7.08 -3.32
C ARG A 57 -6.65 7.88 -3.01
N SER A 58 -6.70 8.51 -1.85
CA SER A 58 -7.82 9.34 -1.41
C SER A 58 -8.01 10.55 -2.34
N THR A 59 -6.92 11.20 -2.75
CA THR A 59 -6.98 12.31 -3.72
C THR A 59 -7.46 11.85 -5.10
N ARG A 60 -6.97 10.70 -5.58
CA ARG A 60 -7.43 10.12 -6.86
C ARG A 60 -8.93 9.82 -6.86
N LEU A 61 -9.46 9.25 -5.78
CA LEU A 61 -10.89 8.99 -5.64
C LEU A 61 -11.71 10.28 -5.83
N VAL A 62 -11.31 11.38 -5.20
CA VAL A 62 -12.00 12.67 -5.33
C VAL A 62 -11.93 13.19 -6.77
N VAL A 63 -10.76 13.12 -7.42
CA VAL A 63 -10.58 13.54 -8.82
C VAL A 63 -11.49 12.75 -9.76
N GLU A 64 -11.50 11.42 -9.66
CA GLU A 64 -12.32 10.57 -10.52
C GLU A 64 -13.82 10.75 -10.25
N ALA A 65 -14.21 10.94 -8.99
CA ALA A 65 -15.60 11.21 -8.62
C ALA A 65 -16.06 12.59 -9.09
N ALA A 66 -15.21 13.62 -9.00
CA ALA A 66 -15.48 14.97 -9.51
C ALA A 66 -15.72 14.94 -11.03
N ALA A 67 -14.81 14.31 -11.77
CA ALA A 67 -14.96 14.13 -13.21
C ALA A 67 -16.25 13.37 -13.57
N ALA A 68 -16.59 12.31 -12.82
CA ALA A 68 -17.81 11.53 -13.03
C ALA A 68 -19.11 12.34 -12.86
N VAL A 69 -19.09 13.38 -12.02
CA VAL A 69 -20.24 14.27 -11.82
C VAL A 69 -20.17 15.56 -12.65
N GLY A 70 -19.16 15.71 -13.50
CA GLY A 70 -18.97 16.88 -14.36
C GLY A 70 -18.43 18.10 -13.62
N LEU A 71 -17.71 17.89 -12.52
CA LEU A 71 -17.03 18.93 -11.77
C LEU A 71 -15.54 18.92 -12.14
N GLU A 72 -14.99 20.10 -12.46
CA GLU A 72 -13.56 20.27 -12.72
C GLU A 72 -12.76 19.95 -11.45
N PRO A 73 -11.80 19.00 -11.49
CA PRO A 73 -11.07 18.56 -10.31
C PRO A 73 -9.96 19.55 -9.93
N ARG A 74 -10.35 20.74 -9.49
CA ARG A 74 -9.49 21.81 -8.96
C ARG A 74 -10.23 22.60 -7.90
N ASP A 75 -9.48 23.26 -7.01
CA ASP A 75 -10.05 24.16 -6.00
C ASP A 75 -11.13 23.46 -5.15
N LEU A 76 -10.88 22.19 -4.83
CA LEU A 76 -11.85 21.29 -4.20
C LEU A 76 -11.22 20.57 -3.01
N VAL A 77 -11.89 20.65 -1.87
CA VAL A 77 -11.56 19.87 -0.68
C VAL A 77 -12.77 19.03 -0.30
N VAL A 78 -12.55 17.74 -0.05
CA VAL A 78 -13.58 16.85 0.48
C VAL A 78 -13.21 16.46 1.90
N ARG A 79 -14.01 16.88 2.87
CA ARG A 79 -13.85 16.55 4.29
C ARG A 79 -14.63 15.29 4.62
N VAL A 80 -13.99 14.32 5.26
CA VAL A 80 -14.57 13.01 5.58
C VAL A 80 -14.49 12.73 7.07
N CYS A 81 -15.65 12.57 7.70
CA CYS A 81 -15.78 12.06 9.05
C CYS A 81 -16.29 10.62 8.98
N SER A 82 -15.52 9.67 9.53
CA SER A 82 -15.84 8.25 9.51
C SER A 82 -16.10 7.71 10.92
N GLU A 83 -17.23 7.04 11.11
CA GLU A 83 -17.53 6.24 12.31
C GLU A 83 -17.04 4.79 12.14
N LEU A 84 -16.58 4.42 10.94
CA LEU A 84 -16.14 3.08 10.61
C LEU A 84 -14.67 2.88 11.00
N PRO A 85 -14.32 1.81 11.72
CA PRO A 85 -12.93 1.43 11.95
C PRO A 85 -12.22 1.11 10.62
N ALA A 86 -11.01 1.63 10.46
CA ALA A 86 -10.18 1.37 9.28
C ALA A 86 -9.65 -0.09 9.30
N GLY A 87 -9.56 -0.71 8.12
CA GLY A 87 -8.86 -2.00 7.94
C GLY A 87 -9.56 -3.28 8.41
N VAL A 88 -10.80 -3.22 8.94
CA VAL A 88 -11.48 -4.41 9.53
C VAL A 88 -12.64 -4.98 8.69
N GLY A 89 -12.67 -4.72 7.38
CA GLY A 89 -13.64 -5.36 6.47
C GLY A 89 -15.10 -4.84 6.56
N VAL A 90 -15.33 -3.75 7.27
CA VAL A 90 -16.65 -3.11 7.47
C VAL A 90 -17.13 -2.25 6.28
N GLY A 91 -16.48 -2.39 5.12
CA GLY A 91 -16.87 -1.69 3.88
C GLY A 91 -16.53 -0.20 3.85
N SER A 92 -15.46 0.22 4.52
CA SER A 92 -15.06 1.63 4.59
C SER A 92 -14.71 2.23 3.23
N SER A 93 -14.05 1.48 2.33
CA SER A 93 -13.72 1.96 0.96
C SER A 93 -14.99 2.18 0.12
N ALA A 94 -15.91 1.20 0.08
CA ALA A 94 -17.19 1.34 -0.61
C ALA A 94 -18.01 2.52 -0.10
N ALA A 95 -18.09 2.66 1.23
CA ALA A 95 -18.78 3.77 1.85
C ALA A 95 -18.11 5.11 1.46
N LEU A 96 -16.78 5.17 1.39
CA LEU A 96 -16.02 6.37 1.06
C LEU A 96 -16.34 6.80 -0.38
N ALA A 97 -16.26 5.87 -1.33
CA ALA A 97 -16.59 6.14 -2.73
C ALA A 97 -18.02 6.68 -2.89
N VAL A 98 -19.00 6.04 -2.25
CA VAL A 98 -20.41 6.46 -2.33
C VAL A 98 -20.63 7.83 -1.68
N ALA A 99 -20.06 8.09 -0.49
CA ALA A 99 -20.26 9.37 0.19
C ALA A 99 -19.60 10.53 -0.55
N VAL A 100 -18.35 10.35 -1.04
CA VAL A 100 -17.64 11.34 -1.84
C VAL A 100 -18.43 11.65 -3.12
N LEU A 101 -18.87 10.62 -3.83
CA LEU A 101 -19.67 10.77 -5.04
C LEU A 101 -20.97 11.54 -4.77
N ARG A 102 -21.68 11.22 -3.67
CA ARG A 102 -22.90 11.94 -3.24
C ARG A 102 -22.61 13.40 -2.89
N ALA A 103 -21.54 13.69 -2.16
CA ALA A 103 -21.14 15.04 -1.80
C ALA A 103 -20.84 15.89 -3.05
N LEU A 104 -20.06 15.35 -3.99
CA LEU A 104 -19.71 16.06 -5.22
C LEU A 104 -20.91 16.23 -6.16
N ALA A 105 -21.78 15.23 -6.29
CA ALA A 105 -23.03 15.37 -7.01
C ALA A 105 -23.90 16.49 -6.42
N ALA A 106 -24.02 16.54 -5.08
CA ALA A 106 -24.74 17.60 -4.39
C ALA A 106 -24.12 18.99 -4.63
N ALA A 107 -22.78 19.08 -4.76
CA ALA A 107 -22.08 20.33 -5.01
C ALA A 107 -22.44 20.96 -6.37
N VAL A 108 -22.77 20.13 -7.35
CA VAL A 108 -23.26 20.57 -8.67
C VAL A 108 -24.79 20.56 -8.77
N GLY A 109 -25.50 20.46 -7.63
CA GLY A 109 -26.97 20.46 -7.59
C GLY A 109 -27.63 19.20 -8.17
N ARG A 110 -26.87 18.11 -8.32
CA ARG A 110 -27.35 16.83 -8.85
C ARG A 110 -27.69 15.87 -7.72
N ARG A 111 -28.74 15.07 -7.93
CA ARG A 111 -29.01 13.85 -7.17
C ARG A 111 -28.88 12.67 -8.11
N LEU A 112 -28.01 11.73 -7.79
CA LEU A 112 -27.80 10.54 -8.61
C LEU A 112 -29.00 9.58 -8.46
N ALA A 113 -29.42 9.00 -9.59
CA ALA A 113 -30.31 7.85 -9.56
C ALA A 113 -29.57 6.66 -8.93
N ARG A 114 -30.32 5.73 -8.34
CA ARG A 114 -29.74 4.59 -7.61
C ARG A 114 -28.81 3.76 -8.49
N ASP A 115 -29.23 3.46 -9.71
CA ASP A 115 -28.46 2.60 -10.61
C ASP A 115 -27.19 3.30 -11.12
N ASP A 116 -27.26 4.60 -11.40
CA ASP A 116 -26.09 5.42 -11.77
C ASP A 116 -25.08 5.51 -10.61
N GLU A 117 -25.58 5.71 -9.39
CA GLU A 117 -24.72 5.75 -8.21
C GLU A 117 -24.00 4.43 -7.99
N ILE A 118 -24.70 3.30 -8.11
CA ILE A 118 -24.11 1.96 -8.01
C ILE A 118 -23.04 1.79 -9.08
N ALA A 119 -23.37 2.07 -10.35
CA ALA A 119 -22.44 1.89 -11.46
C ALA A 119 -21.18 2.75 -11.32
N LEU A 120 -21.33 4.02 -10.93
CA LEU A 120 -20.20 4.94 -10.72
C LEU A 120 -19.34 4.53 -9.53
N ALA A 121 -19.95 4.19 -8.39
CA ALA A 121 -19.22 3.74 -7.20
C ALA A 121 -18.44 2.45 -7.47
N THR A 122 -19.07 1.46 -8.14
CA THR A 122 -18.39 0.22 -8.53
C THR A 122 -17.20 0.48 -9.47
N ARG A 123 -17.32 1.42 -10.40
CA ARG A 123 -16.21 1.79 -11.29
C ARG A 123 -15.04 2.41 -10.54
N LEU A 124 -15.31 3.29 -9.57
CA LEU A 124 -14.29 3.90 -8.72
C LEU A 124 -13.54 2.84 -7.91
N GLU A 125 -14.24 1.85 -7.34
CA GLU A 125 -13.61 0.72 -6.64
C GLU A 125 -12.83 -0.21 -7.58
N ALA A 126 -13.36 -0.48 -8.77
CA ALA A 126 -12.71 -1.36 -9.74
C ALA A 126 -11.35 -0.84 -10.18
N ALA A 127 -11.18 0.49 -10.27
CA ALA A 127 -9.90 1.12 -10.60
C ALA A 127 -8.84 0.88 -9.51
N GLU A 128 -9.24 0.90 -8.24
CA GLU A 128 -8.35 0.58 -7.11
C GLU A 128 -7.98 -0.91 -7.11
N ARG A 129 -8.97 -1.80 -7.32
CA ARG A 129 -8.73 -3.24 -7.43
C ARG A 129 -7.78 -3.58 -8.58
N ALA A 130 -8.02 -3.05 -9.78
CA ALA A 130 -7.17 -3.31 -10.95
C ALA A 130 -5.73 -2.82 -10.73
N ARG A 131 -5.54 -1.70 -10.02
CA ARG A 131 -4.20 -1.24 -9.62
C ARG A 131 -3.54 -2.23 -8.67
N HIS A 132 -4.23 -2.69 -7.64
CA HIS A 132 -3.68 -3.69 -6.70
C HIS A 132 -3.32 -4.99 -7.42
N GLU A 133 -4.21 -5.50 -8.28
CA GLU A 133 -3.95 -6.68 -9.12
C GLU A 133 -2.67 -6.49 -9.94
N ALA A 134 -2.54 -5.36 -10.66
CA ALA A 134 -1.34 -5.06 -11.44
C ALA A 134 -0.05 -4.95 -10.59
N LEU A 135 -0.15 -4.39 -9.37
CA LEU A 135 0.98 -4.34 -8.44
C LEU A 135 1.38 -5.74 -7.95
N PHE A 136 0.41 -6.59 -7.62
CA PHE A 136 0.67 -7.98 -7.25
C PHE A 136 1.25 -8.81 -8.40
N ASP A 137 0.76 -8.62 -9.62
CA ASP A 137 1.35 -9.23 -10.82
C ASP A 137 2.80 -8.78 -11.02
N ALA A 138 3.09 -7.50 -10.80
CA ALA A 138 4.45 -6.98 -10.86
C ALA A 138 5.35 -7.54 -9.73
N VAL A 139 4.81 -7.77 -8.54
CA VAL A 139 5.52 -8.43 -7.43
C VAL A 139 5.83 -9.87 -7.83
N ALA A 140 4.87 -10.61 -8.39
CA ALA A 140 5.07 -11.99 -8.84
C ALA A 140 6.19 -12.08 -9.89
N ALA A 141 6.15 -11.21 -10.92
CA ALA A 141 7.23 -11.13 -11.92
C ALA A 141 8.59 -10.80 -11.27
N THR A 142 8.62 -9.90 -10.29
CA THR A 142 9.85 -9.54 -9.56
C THR A 142 10.40 -10.71 -8.74
N VAL A 143 9.52 -11.56 -8.19
CA VAL A 143 9.91 -12.80 -7.50
C VAL A 143 10.53 -13.79 -8.47
N GLU A 144 9.95 -13.98 -9.66
CA GLU A 144 10.52 -14.86 -10.70
C GLU A 144 11.90 -14.38 -11.16
N ASP A 145 12.07 -13.07 -11.39
CA ASP A 145 13.36 -12.46 -11.73
C ASP A 145 14.39 -12.66 -10.62
N GLY A 146 14.00 -12.40 -9.37
CA GLY A 146 14.86 -12.59 -8.21
C GLY A 146 15.26 -14.04 -7.99
N ALA A 147 14.34 -14.99 -8.18
CA ALA A 147 14.62 -16.42 -8.08
C ALA A 147 15.66 -16.86 -9.13
N ARG A 148 15.47 -16.47 -10.40
CA ARG A 148 16.44 -16.75 -11.48
C ARG A 148 17.82 -16.15 -11.18
N ALA A 149 17.86 -14.92 -10.69
CA ALA A 149 19.12 -14.27 -10.30
C ALA A 149 19.83 -14.99 -9.15
N ALA A 150 19.07 -15.42 -8.14
CA ALA A 150 19.60 -16.17 -7.00
C ALA A 150 20.16 -17.54 -7.44
N GLU A 151 19.44 -18.28 -8.28
CA GLU A 151 19.90 -19.56 -8.83
C GLU A 151 21.18 -19.44 -9.66
N ALA A 152 21.31 -18.33 -10.41
CA ALA A 152 22.51 -18.04 -11.20
C ALA A 152 23.67 -17.46 -10.38
N GLY A 153 23.48 -17.13 -9.09
CA GLY A 153 24.46 -16.44 -8.27
C GLY A 153 24.71 -14.98 -8.67
N ASP A 154 23.81 -14.38 -9.46
CA ASP A 154 23.90 -12.98 -9.87
C ASP A 154 23.35 -12.06 -8.76
N LEU A 155 24.23 -11.74 -7.81
CA LEU A 155 23.90 -10.87 -6.69
C LEU A 155 23.52 -9.44 -7.11
N ALA A 156 23.97 -8.96 -8.28
CA ALA A 156 23.61 -7.63 -8.75
C ALA A 156 22.16 -7.62 -9.25
N ALA A 157 21.77 -8.59 -10.07
CA ALA A 157 20.40 -8.76 -10.51
C ALA A 157 19.43 -9.05 -9.34
N LEU A 158 19.84 -9.86 -8.37
CA LEU A 158 19.06 -10.11 -7.16
C LEU A 158 18.87 -8.82 -6.34
N GLY A 159 19.91 -8.00 -6.24
CA GLY A 159 19.84 -6.68 -5.62
C GLY A 159 18.85 -5.74 -6.32
N HIS A 160 18.85 -5.72 -7.65
CA HIS A 160 17.84 -4.96 -8.42
C HIS A 160 16.41 -5.46 -8.18
N ALA A 161 16.22 -6.78 -8.03
CA ALA A 161 14.92 -7.33 -7.67
C ALA A 161 14.47 -6.89 -6.26
N PHE A 162 15.39 -6.74 -5.30
CA PHE A 162 15.08 -6.19 -3.98
C PHE A 162 14.58 -4.75 -4.08
N ASP A 163 15.32 -3.87 -4.78
CA ASP A 163 14.96 -2.46 -4.93
C ASP A 163 13.62 -2.30 -5.67
N ARG A 164 13.39 -3.10 -6.73
CA ARG A 164 12.12 -3.12 -7.45
C ARG A 164 10.96 -3.53 -6.54
N ASN A 165 11.16 -4.57 -5.73
CA ASN A 165 10.12 -5.03 -4.81
C ASN A 165 9.85 -3.98 -3.73
N GLN A 166 10.87 -3.25 -3.25
CA GLN A 166 10.65 -2.15 -2.31
C GLN A 166 9.74 -1.06 -2.92
N ALA A 167 10.00 -0.62 -4.14
CA ALA A 167 9.16 0.37 -4.81
C ALA A 167 7.70 -0.11 -4.98
N LEU A 168 7.49 -1.41 -5.22
CA LEU A 168 6.15 -2.00 -5.29
C LEU A 168 5.46 -2.02 -3.92
N LEU A 169 6.18 -2.35 -2.85
CA LEU A 169 5.66 -2.33 -1.47
C LEU A 169 5.30 -0.90 -1.02
N GLU A 170 6.10 0.09 -1.40
CA GLU A 170 5.78 1.51 -1.21
C GLU A 170 4.50 1.87 -1.98
N ALA A 171 4.40 1.48 -3.25
CA ALA A 171 3.23 1.74 -4.09
C ALA A 171 1.94 1.03 -3.62
N LEU A 172 2.07 -0.07 -2.88
CA LEU A 172 1.01 -0.79 -2.18
C LEU A 172 0.61 -0.13 -0.85
N GLY A 173 1.39 0.84 -0.35
CA GLY A 173 1.13 1.56 0.89
C GLY A 173 1.41 0.74 2.15
N VAL A 174 2.29 -0.26 2.08
CA VAL A 174 2.66 -1.12 3.22
C VAL A 174 4.02 -0.78 3.82
N SER A 175 4.65 0.32 3.36
CA SER A 175 5.91 0.84 3.89
C SER A 175 5.71 2.13 4.69
N ALA A 176 6.76 2.57 5.39
CA ALA A 176 6.75 3.74 6.26
C ALA A 176 7.99 4.62 6.02
N PRO A 177 7.94 5.94 6.31
CA PRO A 177 9.06 6.85 6.08
C PRO A 177 10.38 6.39 6.74
N GLU A 178 10.32 5.80 7.93
CA GLU A 178 11.49 5.28 8.64
C GLU A 178 12.13 4.09 7.93
N VAL A 179 11.30 3.25 7.28
CA VAL A 179 11.76 2.11 6.46
C VAL A 179 12.44 2.62 5.20
N GLU A 180 11.83 3.59 4.50
CA GLU A 180 12.43 4.19 3.30
C GLU A 180 13.78 4.86 3.60
N ALA A 181 13.86 5.58 4.72
CA ALA A 181 15.11 6.18 5.17
C ALA A 181 16.20 5.11 5.43
N LEU A 182 15.84 3.97 6.02
CA LEU A 182 16.77 2.88 6.27
C LEU A 182 17.20 2.16 4.98
N VAL A 183 16.29 1.92 4.04
CA VAL A 183 16.60 1.39 2.70
C VAL A 183 17.59 2.31 1.98
N ALA A 184 17.30 3.61 1.92
CA ALA A 184 18.16 4.60 1.27
C ALA A 184 19.56 4.64 1.89
N ARG A 185 19.66 4.56 3.23
CA ARG A 185 20.94 4.48 3.94
C ARG A 185 21.70 3.19 3.60
N ALA A 186 21.04 2.04 3.63
CA ALA A 186 21.67 0.76 3.27
C ALA A 186 22.25 0.81 1.85
N ARG A 187 21.51 1.39 0.90
CA ARG A 187 21.99 1.63 -0.48
C ARG A 187 23.22 2.54 -0.50
N ALA A 188 23.18 3.69 0.19
CA ALA A 188 24.29 4.63 0.27
C ALA A 188 25.55 4.01 0.93
N SER A 189 25.36 3.06 1.85
CA SER A 189 26.43 2.31 2.51
C SER A 189 26.95 1.11 1.72
N GLY A 190 26.46 0.87 0.50
CA GLY A 190 27.00 -0.13 -0.42
C GLY A 190 26.20 -1.44 -0.53
N ALA A 191 24.94 -1.47 -0.10
CA ALA A 191 24.06 -2.58 -0.41
C ALA A 191 23.82 -2.70 -1.93
N LEU A 192 23.83 -3.93 -2.45
CA LEU A 192 23.45 -4.28 -3.82
C LEU A 192 21.95 -4.17 -4.06
N GLY A 193 21.14 -4.24 -2.99
CA GLY A 193 19.69 -4.06 -3.00
C GLY A 193 19.17 -4.05 -1.57
N ALA A 194 18.10 -3.32 -1.29
CA ALA A 194 17.50 -3.31 0.04
C ALA A 194 15.96 -3.15 -0.01
N LYS A 195 15.27 -3.80 0.92
CA LYS A 195 13.81 -3.72 1.02
C LYS A 195 13.30 -3.98 2.43
N LEU A 196 12.08 -3.51 2.71
CA LEU A 196 11.27 -3.91 3.86
C LEU A 196 11.22 -5.43 3.98
N THR A 197 11.24 -5.96 5.19
CA THR A 197 10.95 -7.37 5.47
C THR A 197 9.97 -7.50 6.65
N GLY A 198 9.11 -8.51 6.62
CA GLY A 198 7.99 -8.67 7.57
C GLY A 198 6.68 -8.00 7.12
N GLY A 199 5.68 -7.99 7.99
CA GLY A 199 4.31 -7.53 7.71
C GLY A 199 4.09 -6.01 7.71
N GLY A 200 5.14 -5.21 7.53
CA GLY A 200 5.06 -3.74 7.45
C GLY A 200 4.86 -2.99 8.79
N THR A 201 4.52 -3.69 9.88
CA THR A 201 4.27 -3.07 11.20
C THR A 201 5.52 -2.88 12.06
N GLY A 202 6.72 -3.24 11.57
CA GLY A 202 7.94 -3.22 12.39
C GLY A 202 9.25 -3.22 11.60
N GLY A 203 9.69 -2.02 11.19
CA GLY A 203 11.07 -1.49 11.22
C GLY A 203 12.25 -2.25 10.62
N ALA A 204 12.09 -3.46 10.07
CA ALA A 204 13.19 -4.28 9.59
C ALA A 204 13.39 -4.12 8.08
N VAL A 205 14.65 -3.93 7.68
CA VAL A 205 15.08 -3.91 6.28
C VAL A 205 16.05 -5.07 6.08
N ILE A 206 15.86 -5.81 4.99
CA ILE A 206 16.86 -6.74 4.48
C ILE A 206 17.70 -6.03 3.41
N ALA A 207 19.02 -6.12 3.53
CA ALA A 207 19.96 -5.53 2.60
C ALA A 207 20.95 -6.59 2.10
N LEU A 208 21.06 -6.73 0.78
CA LEU A 208 21.99 -7.63 0.12
C LEU A 208 23.34 -6.94 -0.07
N ALA A 209 24.45 -7.58 0.26
CA ALA A 209 25.79 -7.01 0.06
C ALA A 209 26.84 -8.11 -0.22
N ARG A 210 27.91 -7.74 -0.92
CA ARG A 210 29.09 -8.63 -1.08
C ARG A 210 29.95 -8.70 0.18
N THR A 211 29.94 -7.64 0.97
CA THR A 211 30.70 -7.52 2.24
C THR A 211 29.72 -7.11 3.34
N PRO A 212 28.88 -8.03 3.81
CA PRO A 212 27.78 -7.69 4.73
C PRO A 212 28.28 -7.18 6.09
N GLU A 213 29.46 -7.58 6.56
CA GLU A 213 30.07 -7.10 7.79
C GLU A 213 30.43 -5.62 7.70
N ARG A 214 30.97 -5.18 6.56
CA ARG A 214 31.30 -3.76 6.32
C ARG A 214 30.04 -2.91 6.27
N LEU A 215 28.99 -3.41 5.61
CA LEU A 215 27.71 -2.73 5.55
C LEU A 215 27.08 -2.63 6.95
N ALA A 216 27.09 -3.71 7.71
CA ALA A 216 26.55 -3.75 9.07
C ALA A 216 27.30 -2.76 10.00
N ALA A 217 28.62 -2.71 9.92
CA ALA A 217 29.43 -1.74 10.67
C ALA A 217 29.09 -0.29 10.31
N ALA A 218 28.89 0.01 9.02
CA ALA A 218 28.52 1.34 8.55
C ALA A 218 27.12 1.76 9.05
N LEU A 219 26.14 0.86 8.99
CA LEU A 219 24.79 1.14 9.49
C LEU A 219 24.74 1.23 11.02
N GLY A 220 25.52 0.40 11.71
CA GLY A 220 25.60 0.34 13.18
C GLY A 220 26.23 1.59 13.81
N ALA A 221 27.08 2.31 13.10
CA ALA A 221 27.67 3.56 13.58
C ALA A 221 26.61 4.63 13.94
N ASP A 222 25.44 4.57 13.31
CA ASP A 222 24.31 5.46 13.56
C ASP A 222 23.27 4.85 14.53
N GLY A 223 23.64 3.81 15.29
CA GLY A 223 22.76 3.16 16.27
C GLY A 223 21.72 2.20 15.67
N THR A 224 21.82 1.88 14.37
CA THR A 224 20.95 0.86 13.74
C THR A 224 21.37 -0.54 14.21
N GLN A 225 20.44 -1.32 14.77
CA GLN A 225 20.70 -2.72 15.10
C GLN A 225 20.83 -3.55 13.82
N THR A 226 21.90 -4.33 13.70
CA THR A 226 22.19 -5.13 12.52
C THR A 226 22.43 -6.59 12.88
N ILE A 227 21.99 -7.48 11.99
CA ILE A 227 22.24 -8.93 12.06
C ILE A 227 22.82 -9.31 10.70
N VAL A 228 24.01 -9.91 10.70
CA VAL A 228 24.64 -10.43 9.48
C VAL A 228 24.29 -11.90 9.35
N ALA A 229 23.75 -12.29 8.19
CA ALA A 229 23.46 -13.67 7.84
C ALA A 229 24.03 -13.98 6.45
N HIS A 230 24.59 -15.18 6.31
CA HIS A 230 25.07 -15.74 5.05
C HIS A 230 24.12 -16.84 4.60
N VAL A 231 23.62 -16.78 3.37
CA VAL A 231 22.62 -17.71 2.83
C VAL A 231 23.16 -18.37 1.58
N GLY A 232 23.10 -19.70 1.53
CA GLY A 232 23.73 -20.54 0.50
C GLY A 232 24.71 -21.53 1.14
N ALA A 233 25.08 -22.59 0.41
CA ALA A 233 25.99 -23.59 0.94
C ALA A 233 27.38 -22.98 1.15
N ALA A 234 27.86 -23.00 2.41
CA ALA A 234 29.28 -22.96 2.65
C ALA A 234 29.88 -24.17 1.95
N THR A 235 30.61 -23.97 0.85
CA THR A 235 31.53 -25.01 0.38
C THR A 235 32.42 -25.38 1.56
N GLU A 236 32.48 -26.67 1.91
CA GLU A 236 33.15 -27.28 3.08
C GLU A 236 34.63 -26.89 3.32
N ALA A 237 35.21 -26.00 2.50
CA ALA A 237 36.57 -25.51 2.64
C ALA A 237 36.82 -24.55 3.82
N ALA A 238 35.78 -24.06 4.51
CA ALA A 238 35.95 -23.09 5.61
C ALA A 238 36.06 -23.71 7.02
N VAL A 239 35.83 -25.02 7.18
CA VAL A 239 35.87 -25.68 8.50
C VAL A 239 37.27 -26.25 8.82
N SER A 240 38.19 -26.37 7.85
CA SER A 240 39.52 -26.93 8.09
C SER A 240 40.59 -25.94 8.57
N ALA A 241 40.22 -24.68 8.85
CA ALA A 241 41.19 -23.64 9.24
C ALA A 241 41.21 -23.33 10.75
N SER A 242 40.37 -23.97 11.58
CA SER A 242 40.32 -23.73 13.03
C SER A 242 40.70 -24.93 13.91
N GLU A 243 41.04 -26.09 13.35
CA GLU A 243 41.61 -27.21 14.12
C GLU A 243 43.14 -27.12 14.16
N GLY A 244 43.64 -26.21 15.00
CA GLY A 244 45.06 -26.00 15.19
C GLY A 244 45.38 -25.43 16.58
N TYR A 245 44.79 -25.99 17.65
CA TYR A 245 45.27 -25.75 19.00
C TYR A 245 46.23 -26.88 19.38
N GLN A 246 47.52 -26.57 19.36
CA GLN A 246 48.58 -27.47 19.80
C GLN A 246 48.56 -27.66 21.33
N SER A 247 49.00 -28.86 21.71
CA SER A 247 49.25 -29.41 23.05
C SER A 247 50.00 -28.51 24.01
#